data_AF-A0A835C593-F1
#
_entry.id   AF-A0A835C593-F1
#
_cell.length_a   1.000
_cell.length_b   1.000
_cell.length_c   1.000
_cell.angle_alpha   90.00
_cell.angle_beta   90.00
_cell.angle_gamma   90.00
#
_symmetry.space_group_name_H-M   'P 1'
#
loop_
_entity.id
_entity.type
_entity.pdbx_description
1 polymer ?
#
loop_
_entity_poly.entity_id
_entity_poly.type
_entity_poly.pdbx_seq_one_letter_code
_entity_poly.pdbx_strand_id
1 'polypeptide(L)'
;MIVDVFNDKSTYAEPPSSKHVIIVLFLLYSPCFSCIYTFVVTSLIVLSGPKRFEAGTPAIGEAIGLGAAIDYLLCIGMDQIHQYERELATYLYENLQSVPNVRIYGPTPSQTDHRAPLCSFNVDNVHPKDIADIINLQHSHTVAIRPGNHCAQILHRTLGIDASARASLYFYNTKEEVDVFIHALKDTIDFLTCEH
;
A
#
# COMPACT_ATOMS: atom_id res chain seq x y z
N MET A 1 6.49 -38.79 0.77
CA MET A 1 5.11 -39.14 0.38
C MET A 1 4.23 -37.92 0.56
N ILE A 2 4.20 -37.05 -0.45
CA ILE A 2 3.14 -36.13 -0.90
C ILE A 2 3.50 -36.03 -2.41
N VAL A 3 3.10 -36.99 -3.25
CA VAL A 3 1.85 -37.04 -4.03
C VAL A 3 1.59 -35.69 -4.72
N ASP A 4 2.22 -35.53 -5.89
CA ASP A 4 1.79 -34.56 -6.91
C ASP A 4 0.35 -34.90 -7.31
N VAL A 5 -0.59 -34.05 -6.90
CA VAL A 5 -1.94 -34.01 -7.46
C VAL A 5 -2.01 -32.78 -8.36
N PHE A 6 -1.37 -32.85 -9.52
CA PHE A 6 -1.79 -32.09 -10.68
C PHE A 6 -1.63 -32.96 -11.92
N ASN A 7 -2.72 -33.67 -12.22
CA ASN A 7 -3.02 -34.16 -13.54
C ASN A 7 -3.43 -32.95 -14.38
N ASP A 8 -2.56 -32.45 -15.26
CA ASP A 8 -3.01 -32.01 -16.57
C ASP A 8 -1.91 -32.12 -17.62
N LYS A 9 -2.32 -32.56 -18.80
CA LYS A 9 -1.48 -32.73 -19.98
C LYS A 9 -1.26 -31.39 -20.66
N SER A 10 -0.07 -31.28 -21.26
CA SER A 10 0.30 -30.40 -22.39
C SER A 10 0.94 -29.03 -22.07
N THR A 11 2.02 -28.78 -22.81
CA THR A 11 2.73 -27.51 -23.05
C THR A 11 3.51 -26.95 -21.85
N TYR A 12 4.84 -26.77 -21.86
CA TYR A 12 5.73 -26.28 -22.92
C TYR A 12 7.11 -26.96 -22.81
N ALA A 13 7.60 -27.45 -23.94
CA ALA A 13 8.98 -27.84 -24.12
C ALA A 13 9.79 -26.63 -24.61
N GLU A 14 10.78 -26.18 -23.85
CA GLU A 14 11.91 -25.41 -24.38
C GLU A 14 13.23 -25.94 -23.79
N PRO A 15 14.32 -25.99 -24.59
CA PRO A 15 15.57 -26.63 -24.21
C PRO A 15 16.41 -25.74 -23.27
N PRO A 16 17.31 -26.31 -22.44
CA PRO A 16 18.03 -25.54 -21.43
C PRO A 16 19.21 -24.78 -22.06
N SER A 17 19.11 -23.45 -22.17
CA SER A 17 20.26 -22.59 -22.46
C SER A 17 20.97 -22.23 -21.15
N SER A 18 21.99 -23.00 -20.78
CA SER A 18 22.82 -22.79 -19.59
C SER A 18 23.67 -21.51 -19.71
N LYS A 19 23.45 -20.54 -18.82
CA LYS A 19 24.34 -19.38 -18.65
C LYS A 19 24.88 -19.41 -17.22
N HIS A 20 26.18 -19.70 -17.09
CA HIS A 20 26.88 -19.82 -15.82
C HIS A 20 27.39 -18.44 -15.36
N VAL A 21 27.11 -18.05 -14.12
CA VAL A 21 27.68 -16.88 -13.42
C VAL A 21 28.13 -17.34 -12.03
N ILE A 22 29.30 -16.88 -11.58
CA ILE A 22 30.03 -17.34 -10.37
C ILE A 22 30.01 -16.22 -9.31
N ILE A 23 30.20 -16.59 -8.02
CA ILE A 23 30.71 -15.83 -6.82
C ILE A 23 29.67 -15.90 -5.65
N VAL A 24 29.95 -16.24 -4.38
CA VAL A 24 30.95 -15.77 -3.37
C VAL A 24 31.34 -16.90 -2.38
N LEU A 25 32.56 -16.83 -1.84
CA LEU A 25 33.24 -17.75 -0.90
C LEU A 25 32.99 -17.39 0.58
N PHE A 26 32.76 -18.36 1.46
CA PHE A 26 32.80 -18.16 2.92
C PHE A 26 33.77 -19.16 3.58
N LEU A 27 34.75 -18.64 4.32
CA LEU A 27 35.72 -19.42 5.11
C LEU A 27 35.26 -19.48 6.56
N LEU A 28 34.94 -20.66 7.08
CA LEU A 28 34.74 -20.88 8.51
C LEU A 28 35.90 -21.70 9.08
N TYR A 29 36.55 -21.14 10.09
CA TYR A 29 37.72 -21.68 10.77
C TYR A 29 37.28 -22.48 12.01
N SER A 30 37.77 -23.71 12.16
CA SER A 30 37.55 -24.56 13.34
C SER A 30 38.89 -24.96 13.96
N PRO A 31 39.03 -25.08 15.30
CA PRO A 31 40.33 -25.08 15.98
C PRO A 31 41.06 -26.44 16.00
N CYS A 32 40.57 -27.47 15.30
CA CYS A 32 41.22 -28.78 15.25
C CYS A 32 41.89 -28.99 13.88
N PHE A 33 43.22 -28.98 13.87
CA PHE A 33 44.06 -29.10 12.68
C PHE A 33 43.79 -30.40 11.88
N SER A 34 43.74 -30.24 10.55
CA SER A 34 44.03 -31.25 9.50
C SER A 34 42.91 -31.79 8.60
N CYS A 35 41.75 -31.14 8.46
CA CYS A 35 40.86 -31.43 7.31
C CYS A 35 40.13 -30.18 6.81
N ILE A 36 40.58 -29.62 5.69
CA ILE A 36 39.83 -28.61 4.93
C ILE A 36 38.96 -29.37 3.93
N TYR A 37 37.65 -29.45 4.18
CA TYR A 37 36.70 -29.96 3.19
C TYR A 37 36.34 -28.84 2.23
N THR A 38 36.87 -28.90 1.01
CA THR A 38 36.49 -27.98 -0.07
C THR A 38 35.29 -28.60 -0.80
N PHE A 39 34.11 -28.04 -0.61
CA PHE A 39 32.93 -28.37 -1.41
C PHE A 39 32.91 -27.49 -2.66
N VAL A 40 33.05 -28.10 -3.84
CA VAL A 40 32.94 -27.43 -5.13
C VAL A 40 31.56 -27.72 -5.70
N VAL A 41 30.65 -26.73 -5.64
CA VAL A 41 29.40 -26.81 -6.40
C VAL A 41 29.75 -26.62 -7.87
N THR A 42 29.71 -27.71 -8.63
CA THR A 42 30.18 -27.80 -10.01
C THR A 42 29.16 -27.28 -11.03
N SER A 43 27.88 -27.26 -10.66
CA SER A 43 26.81 -26.73 -11.51
C SER A 43 25.60 -26.34 -10.66
N LEU A 44 25.00 -25.18 -10.94
CA LEU A 44 23.69 -24.80 -10.43
C LEU A 44 22.72 -24.71 -11.60
N ILE A 45 21.63 -25.47 -11.53
CA ILE A 45 20.55 -25.39 -12.49
C ILE A 45 19.45 -24.54 -11.87
N VAL A 46 19.30 -23.32 -12.37
CA VAL A 46 18.23 -22.41 -11.95
C VAL A 46 17.03 -22.67 -12.84
N LEU A 47 15.84 -22.79 -12.24
CA LEU A 47 14.58 -22.89 -12.97
C LEU A 47 14.38 -21.65 -13.87
N SER A 48 13.65 -21.78 -14.97
CA SER A 48 13.28 -20.66 -15.83
C SER A 48 11.96 -20.01 -15.37
N GLY A 49 11.69 -18.79 -15.84
CA GLY A 49 10.43 -18.10 -15.56
C GLY A 49 10.26 -17.68 -14.09
N PRO A 50 9.03 -17.42 -13.60
CA PRO A 50 8.77 -16.90 -12.25
C PRO A 50 9.23 -17.85 -11.13
N LYS A 51 9.24 -19.16 -11.40
CA LYS A 51 9.68 -20.21 -10.46
C LYS A 51 11.12 -20.06 -9.98
N ARG A 52 11.94 -19.29 -10.71
CA ARG A 52 13.30 -18.94 -10.28
C ARG A 52 13.35 -17.98 -9.09
N PHE A 53 12.26 -17.26 -8.82
CA PHE A 53 12.15 -16.22 -7.79
C PHE A 53 11.24 -16.63 -6.63
N GLU A 54 10.48 -17.73 -6.78
CA GLU A 54 9.48 -18.21 -5.83
C GLU A 54 9.97 -19.49 -5.13
N ALA A 55 11.09 -19.39 -4.41
CA ALA A 55 11.66 -20.52 -3.71
C ALA A 55 10.86 -20.87 -2.44
N GLY A 56 10.68 -22.17 -2.20
CA GLY A 56 9.96 -22.66 -1.02
C GLY A 56 8.45 -22.77 -1.24
N THR A 57 7.71 -23.00 -0.16
CA THR A 57 6.25 -23.07 -0.21
C THR A 57 5.70 -21.67 -0.47
N PRO A 58 4.95 -21.45 -1.57
CA PRO A 58 4.39 -20.15 -1.87
C PRO A 58 3.22 -19.82 -0.94
N ALA A 59 2.78 -18.56 -0.97
CA ALA A 59 1.57 -18.09 -0.31
C ALA A 59 0.31 -18.57 -1.06
N ILE A 60 0.02 -19.88 -0.95
CA ILE A 60 -0.99 -20.56 -1.78
C ILE A 60 -2.38 -19.96 -1.55
N GLY A 61 -2.79 -19.80 -0.29
CA GLY A 61 -4.12 -19.29 0.05
C GLY A 61 -4.29 -17.82 -0.34
N GLU A 62 -3.25 -17.02 -0.13
CA GLU A 62 -3.20 -15.60 -0.47
C GLU A 62 -3.25 -15.38 -1.98
N ALA A 63 -2.56 -16.21 -2.77
CA ALA A 63 -2.62 -16.15 -4.22
C ALA A 63 -4.02 -16.49 -4.76
N ILE A 64 -4.68 -17.51 -4.19
CA ILE A 64 -6.07 -17.85 -4.55
C ILE A 64 -7.02 -16.70 -4.16
N GLY A 65 -6.86 -16.15 -2.95
CA GLY A 65 -7.66 -15.01 -2.48
C GLY A 65 -7.48 -13.76 -3.35
N LEU A 66 -6.25 -13.49 -3.79
CA LEU A 66 -5.94 -12.40 -4.73
C LEU A 66 -6.65 -12.64 -6.07
N GLY A 67 -6.66 -13.87 -6.58
CA GLY A 67 -7.43 -14.22 -7.79
C GLY A 67 -8.91 -13.88 -7.67
N ALA A 68 -9.54 -14.30 -6.56
CA ALA A 68 -10.95 -13.98 -6.30
C ALA A 68 -11.21 -12.47 -6.15
N ALA A 69 -10.28 -11.72 -5.55
CA ALA A 69 -10.37 -10.27 -5.44
C ALA A 69 -10.27 -9.58 -6.82
N ILE A 70 -9.39 -10.07 -7.70
CA ILE A 70 -9.28 -9.60 -9.08
C ILE A 70 -10.59 -9.86 -9.84
N ASP A 71 -11.13 -11.08 -9.75
CA ASP A 71 -12.39 -11.44 -10.39
C ASP A 71 -13.55 -10.55 -9.90
N TYR A 72 -13.58 -10.23 -8.60
CA TYR A 72 -14.57 -9.32 -8.02
C TYR A 72 -14.46 -7.90 -8.61
N LEU A 73 -13.25 -7.34 -8.68
CA LEU A 73 -13.03 -6.00 -9.25
C LEU A 73 -13.34 -5.94 -10.75
N LEU A 74 -12.99 -7.00 -11.49
CA LEU A 74 -13.31 -7.11 -12.92
C LEU A 74 -14.81 -7.28 -13.17
N CYS A 75 -15.53 -7.96 -12.28
CA CYS A 75 -16.99 -8.12 -12.34
C CYS A 75 -17.72 -6.78 -12.17
N ILE A 76 -17.24 -5.92 -11.26
CA ILE A 76 -17.74 -4.53 -11.14
C ILE A 76 -17.33 -3.71 -12.39
N GLY A 77 -16.09 -3.87 -12.83
CA GLY A 77 -15.51 -3.16 -13.97
C GLY A 77 -14.61 -2.00 -13.52
N MET A 78 -13.33 -2.08 -13.90
CA MET A 78 -12.31 -1.11 -13.48
C MET A 78 -12.60 0.32 -13.96
N ASP A 79 -13.23 0.49 -15.12
CA ASP A 79 -13.60 1.81 -15.63
C ASP A 79 -14.71 2.47 -14.79
N GLN A 80 -15.68 1.67 -14.32
CA GLN A 80 -16.76 2.15 -13.44
C GLN A 80 -16.19 2.57 -12.08
N ILE A 81 -15.31 1.73 -11.51
CA ILE A 81 -14.60 2.02 -10.27
C ILE A 81 -13.81 3.34 -10.43
N HIS A 82 -13.04 3.48 -11.51
CA HIS A 82 -12.23 4.66 -11.73
C HIS A 82 -13.08 5.95 -11.84
N GLN A 83 -14.20 5.88 -12.57
CA GLN A 83 -15.11 7.03 -12.69
C GLN A 83 -15.70 7.42 -11.34
N TYR A 84 -16.19 6.45 -10.57
CA TYR A 84 -16.78 6.70 -9.26
C TYR A 84 -15.75 7.23 -8.25
N GLU A 85 -14.54 6.67 -8.24
CA GLU A 85 -13.46 7.18 -7.41
C GLU A 85 -13.06 8.61 -7.78
N ARG A 86 -13.08 8.98 -9.06
CA ARG A 86 -12.82 10.36 -9.49
C ARG A 86 -13.88 11.32 -8.96
N GLU A 87 -15.15 10.92 -8.98
CA GLU A 87 -16.24 11.70 -8.39
C GLU A 87 -16.06 11.86 -6.87
N LEU A 88 -15.75 10.77 -6.16
CA LEU A 88 -15.46 10.80 -4.73
C LEU A 88 -14.22 11.63 -4.38
N ALA A 89 -13.16 11.54 -5.18
CA ALA A 89 -11.93 12.31 -5.00
C ALA A 89 -12.20 13.81 -5.06
N THR A 90 -13.01 14.21 -6.05
CA THR A 90 -13.41 15.61 -6.26
C THR A 90 -14.29 16.08 -5.10
N TYR A 91 -15.30 15.28 -4.73
CA TYR A 91 -16.20 15.59 -3.63
C TYR A 91 -15.46 15.73 -2.28
N LEU A 92 -14.54 14.81 -1.98
CA LEU A 92 -13.69 14.89 -0.79
C LEU A 92 -12.82 16.15 -0.80
N TYR A 93 -12.20 16.46 -1.93
CA TYR A 93 -11.33 17.63 -2.06
C TYR A 93 -12.09 18.93 -1.83
N GLU A 94 -13.22 19.11 -2.50
CA GLU A 94 -14.05 20.32 -2.41
C GLU A 94 -14.58 20.54 -0.99
N ASN A 95 -15.09 19.47 -0.35
CA ASN A 95 -15.57 19.57 1.02
C ASN A 95 -14.43 19.85 2.02
N LEU A 96 -13.28 19.20 1.84
CA LEU A 96 -12.13 19.41 2.71
C LEU A 96 -11.54 20.83 2.55
N GLN A 97 -11.59 21.39 1.34
CA GLN A 97 -11.18 22.77 1.07
C GLN A 97 -12.12 23.79 1.73
N SER A 98 -13.38 23.42 1.99
CA SER A 98 -14.33 24.29 2.72
C SER A 98 -14.06 24.37 4.22
N VAL A 99 -13.18 23.52 4.76
CA VAL A 99 -12.82 23.52 6.18
C VAL A 99 -11.76 24.61 6.44
N PRO A 100 -11.98 25.51 7.42
CA PRO A 100 -11.04 26.58 7.69
C PRO A 100 -9.68 26.03 8.15
N ASN A 101 -8.60 26.75 7.83
CA ASN A 101 -7.23 26.43 8.23
C ASN A 101 -6.71 25.07 7.75
N VAL A 102 -7.39 24.43 6.79
CA VAL A 102 -6.93 23.18 6.17
C VAL A 102 -6.08 23.48 4.94
N ARG A 103 -4.89 22.87 4.91
CA ARG A 103 -4.01 22.83 3.76
C ARG A 103 -4.00 21.43 3.17
N ILE A 104 -4.45 21.29 1.92
CA ILE A 104 -4.43 20.02 1.16
C ILE A 104 -3.15 19.95 0.32
N TYR A 105 -2.51 18.77 0.28
CA TYR A 105 -1.32 18.51 -0.52
C TYR A 105 -1.67 17.83 -1.87
N GLY A 106 -0.85 18.14 -2.87
CA GLY A 106 -1.02 17.68 -4.26
C GLY A 106 -1.86 18.62 -5.13
N PRO A 107 -2.00 18.31 -6.43
CA PRO A 107 -2.73 19.15 -7.38
C PRO A 107 -4.24 19.18 -7.06
N THR A 108 -4.90 20.28 -7.43
CA THR A 108 -6.36 20.41 -7.36
C THR A 108 -7.03 19.48 -8.39
N PRO A 109 -8.31 19.11 -8.20
CA PRO A 109 -9.09 18.39 -9.22
C PRO A 109 -9.15 19.15 -10.56
N SER A 110 -9.11 20.48 -10.54
CA SER A 110 -9.07 21.31 -11.76
C SER A 110 -7.72 21.28 -12.50
N GLN A 111 -6.64 20.88 -11.84
CA GLN A 111 -5.31 20.78 -12.43
C GLN A 111 -5.03 19.39 -13.03
N THR A 112 -5.77 18.37 -12.61
CA THR A 112 -5.58 16.99 -13.10
C THR A 112 -6.85 16.16 -12.98
N ASP A 113 -7.17 15.47 -14.06
CA ASP A 113 -8.27 14.50 -14.08
C ASP A 113 -7.90 13.14 -13.45
N HIS A 114 -6.65 12.96 -13.05
CA HIS A 114 -6.11 11.66 -12.58
C HIS A 114 -5.78 11.64 -11.08
N ARG A 115 -6.44 12.48 -10.28
CA ARG A 115 -6.26 12.43 -8.83
C ARG A 115 -6.93 11.18 -8.26
N ALA A 116 -6.15 10.33 -7.59
CA ALA A 116 -6.66 9.19 -6.82
C ALA A 116 -7.60 9.66 -5.69
N PRO A 117 -8.53 8.81 -5.20
CA PRO A 117 -9.54 9.17 -4.19
C PRO A 117 -8.95 9.30 -2.78
N LEU A 118 -8.00 10.22 -2.60
CA LEU A 118 -7.36 10.51 -1.33
C LEU A 118 -6.99 11.99 -1.20
N CYS A 119 -6.96 12.45 0.04
CA CYS A 119 -6.44 13.76 0.41
C CYS A 119 -5.47 13.62 1.60
N SER A 120 -4.21 14.01 1.36
CA SER A 120 -3.27 14.32 2.43
C SER A 120 -3.43 15.79 2.80
N PHE A 121 -3.54 16.10 4.08
CA PHE A 121 -3.79 17.46 4.56
C PHE A 121 -3.19 17.70 5.95
N ASN A 122 -3.02 18.98 6.28
CA ASN A 122 -2.77 19.46 7.64
C ASN A 122 -3.79 20.54 8.00
N VAL A 123 -4.03 20.70 9.30
CA VAL A 123 -4.73 21.85 9.87
C VAL A 123 -3.69 22.72 10.56
N ASP A 124 -3.75 24.03 10.37
CA ASP A 124 -2.78 24.94 11.00
C ASP A 124 -2.79 24.80 12.53
N ASN A 125 -1.60 24.78 13.13
CA ASN A 125 -1.36 24.63 14.57
C ASN A 125 -1.90 23.34 15.22
N VAL A 126 -2.34 22.35 14.43
CA VAL A 126 -2.83 21.07 14.96
C VAL A 126 -1.97 19.93 14.42
N HIS A 127 -1.46 19.09 15.33
CA HIS A 127 -0.65 17.96 14.93
C HIS A 127 -1.53 16.85 14.31
N PRO A 128 -1.18 16.27 13.14
CA PRO A 128 -2.02 15.29 12.44
C PRO A 128 -2.40 14.04 13.24
N LYS A 129 -1.54 13.64 14.18
CA LYS A 129 -1.81 12.52 15.07
C LYS A 129 -2.99 12.80 16.01
N ASP A 130 -3.09 14.03 16.53
CA ASP A 130 -4.15 14.40 17.46
C ASP A 130 -5.50 14.43 16.75
N ILE A 131 -5.53 14.91 15.50
CA ILE A 131 -6.71 14.83 14.62
C ILE A 131 -7.15 13.37 14.46
N ALA A 132 -6.23 12.48 14.09
CA ALA A 132 -6.55 11.08 13.84
C ALA A 132 -7.01 10.32 15.10
N ASP A 133 -6.39 10.60 16.25
CA ASP A 133 -6.76 9.97 17.50
C ASP A 133 -8.14 10.46 17.99
N ILE A 134 -8.40 11.76 17.94
CA ILE A 134 -9.67 12.34 18.42
C ILE A 134 -10.84 11.97 17.51
N ILE A 135 -10.67 12.08 16.18
CA ILE A 135 -11.74 11.76 15.23
C ILE A 135 -12.15 10.27 15.32
N ASN A 136 -11.21 9.39 15.67
CA ASN A 136 -11.47 7.97 15.90
C ASN A 136 -12.19 7.70 17.23
N LEU A 137 -11.99 8.56 18.25
CA LEU A 137 -12.61 8.42 19.57
C LEU A 137 -14.02 9.05 19.65
N GLN A 138 -14.47 9.77 18.63
CA GLN A 138 -15.78 10.39 18.64
C GLN A 138 -16.91 9.35 18.76
N HIS A 139 -17.81 9.57 19.72
CA HIS A 139 -18.90 8.64 20.04
C HIS A 139 -20.00 8.58 18.97
N SER A 140 -20.20 9.66 18.22
CA SER A 140 -21.25 9.76 17.21
C SER A 140 -20.91 9.01 15.92
N HIS A 141 -19.64 9.09 15.49
CA HIS A 141 -19.14 8.47 14.27
C HIS A 141 -17.67 8.12 14.45
N THR A 142 -17.30 6.86 14.23
CA THR A 142 -15.90 6.44 14.24
C THR A 142 -15.32 6.61 12.84
N VAL A 143 -14.44 7.58 12.66
CA VAL A 143 -13.76 7.81 11.37
C VAL A 143 -12.29 7.40 11.47
N ALA A 144 -11.86 6.54 10.56
CA ALA A 144 -10.48 6.07 10.49
C ALA A 144 -9.69 6.84 9.42
N ILE A 145 -8.70 7.60 9.85
CA ILE A 145 -7.71 8.24 8.98
C ILE A 145 -6.30 7.85 9.40
N ARG A 146 -5.32 8.06 8.52
CA ARG A 146 -3.91 7.74 8.82
C ARG A 146 -3.11 9.02 9.05
N PRO A 147 -2.45 9.21 10.19
CA PRO A 147 -1.42 10.22 10.36
C PRO A 147 -0.02 9.67 10.04
N GLY A 148 0.92 10.57 9.74
CA GLY A 148 2.35 10.27 9.65
C GLY A 148 2.96 10.69 8.31
N ASN A 149 4.05 10.02 7.93
CA ASN A 149 4.77 10.31 6.69
C ASN A 149 4.32 9.43 5.50
N HIS A 150 3.40 8.49 5.72
CA HIS A 150 2.86 7.56 4.70
C HIS A 150 3.92 6.76 3.94
N CYS A 151 5.02 6.40 4.61
CA CYS A 151 6.21 5.79 3.97
C CYS A 151 6.87 6.67 2.90
N ALA A 152 6.55 7.97 2.87
CA ALA A 152 7.01 8.98 1.90
C ALA A 152 7.76 10.13 2.61
N GLN A 153 8.72 9.79 3.46
CA GLN A 153 9.46 10.77 4.29
C GLN A 153 10.21 11.83 3.48
N ILE A 154 10.77 11.46 2.32
CA ILE A 154 11.50 12.41 1.46
C ILE A 154 10.55 13.46 0.87
N LEU A 155 9.33 13.06 0.49
CA LEU A 155 8.31 13.98 0.01
C LEU A 155 7.90 14.97 1.11
N HIS A 156 7.67 14.48 2.34
CA HIS A 156 7.34 15.34 3.49
C HIS A 156 8.44 16.36 3.79
N ARG A 157 9.71 15.92 3.77
CA ARG A 157 10.86 16.83 3.91
C ARG A 157 10.89 17.90 2.83
N THR A 158 10.60 17.54 1.57
CA THR A 158 10.57 18.48 0.44
C THR A 158 9.43 19.50 0.58
N LEU A 159 8.30 19.06 1.16
CA LEU A 159 7.16 19.93 1.48
C LEU A 159 7.36 20.78 2.75
N GLY A 160 8.44 20.55 3.50
CA GLY A 160 8.74 21.27 4.73
C GLY A 160 7.84 20.90 5.91
N ILE A 161 7.33 19.67 5.94
CA ILE A 161 6.42 19.17 6.98
C ILE A 161 6.94 17.86 7.57
N ASP A 162 6.67 17.60 8.85
CA ASP A 162 7.09 16.36 9.49
C ASP A 162 6.10 15.22 9.29
N ALA A 163 4.81 15.53 9.25
CA ALA A 163 3.71 14.58 9.08
C ALA A 163 2.50 15.23 8.38
N SER A 164 1.63 14.37 7.86
CA SER A 164 0.30 14.75 7.39
C SER A 164 -0.78 13.77 7.82
N ALA A 165 -2.02 14.24 7.91
CA ALA A 165 -3.19 13.39 7.99
C ALA A 165 -3.57 12.96 6.56
N ARG A 166 -4.12 11.76 6.39
CA ARG A 166 -4.59 11.28 5.09
C ARG A 166 -5.92 10.55 5.22
N ALA A 167 -6.92 11.06 4.52
CA ALA A 167 -8.15 10.35 4.21
C ALA A 167 -7.97 9.67 2.85
N SER A 168 -8.28 8.38 2.76
CA SER A 168 -8.19 7.58 1.53
C SER A 168 -9.45 6.77 1.39
N LEU A 169 -10.12 6.93 0.27
CA LEU A 169 -11.39 6.28 -0.06
C LEU A 169 -11.14 5.17 -1.08
N TYR A 170 -12.13 4.31 -1.23
CA TYR A 170 -12.22 3.30 -2.27
C TYR A 170 -13.65 3.23 -2.83
N PHE A 171 -13.93 2.36 -3.80
CA PHE A 171 -15.23 2.29 -4.50
C PHE A 171 -16.40 1.90 -3.59
N TYR A 172 -16.14 1.31 -2.42
CA TYR A 172 -17.18 0.99 -1.46
C TYR A 172 -17.55 2.18 -0.56
N ASN A 173 -16.77 3.27 -0.60
CA ASN A 173 -17.09 4.46 0.17
C ASN A 173 -18.20 5.29 -0.49
N THR A 174 -18.83 6.15 0.30
CA THR A 174 -19.97 6.96 -0.14
C THR A 174 -19.73 8.46 0.11
N LYS A 175 -20.55 9.32 -0.52
CA LYS A 175 -20.49 10.77 -0.29
C LYS A 175 -20.95 11.12 1.13
N GLU A 176 -21.90 10.35 1.64
CA GLU A 176 -22.41 10.48 3.00
C GLU A 176 -21.31 10.19 4.04
N GLU A 177 -20.45 9.20 3.79
CA GLU A 177 -19.26 8.96 4.64
C GLU A 177 -18.25 10.12 4.58
N VAL A 178 -18.11 10.77 3.41
CA VAL A 178 -17.31 12.00 3.30
C VAL A 178 -17.94 13.12 4.13
N ASP A 179 -19.26 13.29 4.09
CA ASP A 179 -19.95 14.31 4.89
C ASP A 179 -19.76 14.06 6.40
N VAL A 180 -19.88 12.80 6.84
CA VAL A 180 -19.61 12.38 8.21
C VAL A 180 -18.16 12.68 8.60
N PHE A 181 -17.19 12.37 7.73
CA PHE A 181 -15.78 12.71 7.97
C PHE A 181 -15.57 14.22 8.12
N ILE A 182 -16.18 15.03 7.26
CA ILE A 182 -16.00 16.49 7.27
C ILE A 182 -16.62 17.11 8.51
N HIS A 183 -17.79 16.62 8.93
CA HIS A 183 -18.42 17.05 10.18
C HIS A 183 -17.55 16.68 11.39
N ALA A 184 -17.12 15.42 11.48
CA ALA A 184 -16.25 14.93 12.54
C ALA A 184 -14.91 15.69 12.61
N LEU A 185 -14.34 16.05 11.45
CA LEU A 185 -13.12 16.85 11.35
C LEU A 185 -13.33 18.27 11.89
N LYS A 186 -14.44 18.94 11.53
CA LYS A 186 -14.76 20.28 12.04
C LYS A 186 -14.89 20.26 13.56
N ASP A 187 -15.66 19.31 14.10
CA ASP A 187 -15.82 19.15 15.56
C ASP A 187 -14.47 18.88 16.25
N THR A 188 -13.58 18.11 15.62
CA THR A 188 -12.24 17.83 16.14
C THR A 188 -11.35 19.08 16.14
N ILE A 189 -11.40 19.88 15.07
CA ILE A 189 -10.66 21.15 14.98
C ILE A 189 -11.16 22.12 16.04
N ASP A 190 -12.47 22.26 16.20
CA ASP A 190 -13.08 23.14 17.20
C ASP A 190 -12.67 22.71 18.61
N PHE A 191 -12.67 21.41 18.91
CA PHE A 191 -12.21 20.87 20.19
C PHE A 191 -10.73 21.16 20.47
N LEU A 192 -9.87 21.07 19.46
CA LEU A 192 -8.42 21.27 19.60
C LEU A 192 -8.00 22.75 19.61
N THR A 193 -8.83 23.64 19.07
CA THR A 193 -8.50 25.07 18.89
C THR A 193 -9.29 26.01 19.81
N CYS A 194 -10.36 25.54 20.47
CA CYS A 194 -10.99 26.29 21.54
C CYS A 194 -10.00 26.49 22.70
N GLU A 195 -9.63 27.75 22.97
CA GLU A 195 -8.90 28.12 24.18
C GLU A 195 -9.74 27.77 25.42
N HIS A 196 -9.15 27.03 26.35
CA HIS A 196 -9.58 26.96 27.75
C HIS A 196 -8.87 28.02 28.58
#